data_AF-H7FTH3-F1
#
_entry.id   AF-H7FTH3-F1
#
_cell.length_a   1.000
_cell.length_b   1.000
_cell.length_c   1.000
_cell.angle_alpha   90.00
_cell.angle_beta   90.00
_cell.angle_gamma   90.00
#
_symmetry.space_group_name_H-M   'P 1'
#
loop_
_entity.id
_entity.type
_entity.pdbx_description
1 polymer ?
#
loop_
_entity_poly.entity_id
_entity_poly.type
_entity_poly.pdbx_seq_one_letter_code
_entity_poly.pdbx_strand_id
1 'polypeptide(L)' 'MRVCDHTPEQAEQCSLIVHYNGKCTVKTGPLDKLKRQCSQLLEAGLSAEIV' A
#
# COMPACT_ATOMS: atom_id res chain seq x y z
N MET A 1 -6.53 -6.41 -1.71
CA MET A 1 -7.64 -6.99 -0.92
C MET A 1 -7.37 -7.12 0.58
N ARG A 2 -6.39 -7.87 1.09
CA ARG A 2 -6.35 -8.20 2.54
C ARG A 2 -5.77 -7.13 3.48
N VAL A 3 -4.80 -6.33 3.03
CA VAL A 3 -4.13 -5.32 3.88
C VAL A 3 -4.72 -3.93 3.67
N CYS A 4 -4.80 -3.50 2.41
CA CYS A 4 -5.25 -2.15 2.05
C CYS A 4 -6.71 -2.11 1.55
N ASP A 5 -7.43 -3.24 1.55
CA ASP A 5 -8.82 -3.36 1.06
C ASP A 5 -9.02 -2.99 -0.41
N HIS A 6 -7.96 -3.03 -1.23
CA HIS A 6 -8.08 -2.75 -2.67
C HIS A 6 -8.86 -3.84 -3.40
N THR A 7 -9.71 -3.42 -4.35
CA THR A 7 -10.22 -4.26 -5.43
C THR A 7 -9.07 -4.72 -6.36
N PRO A 8 -9.29 -5.72 -7.24
CA PRO A 8 -8.25 -6.17 -8.18
C PRO A 8 -7.75 -5.03 -9.07
N GLU A 9 -8.66 -4.26 -9.65
CA GLU A 9 -8.34 -3.10 -10.51
C GLU A 9 -7.49 -2.05 -9.78
N GLN A 10 -7.81 -1.72 -8.52
CA GLN A 10 -7.02 -0.76 -7.74
C GLN A 10 -5.63 -1.30 -7.44
N ALA A 11 -5.50 -2.59 -7.13
CA ALA A 11 -4.21 -3.22 -6.87
C ALA A 11 -3.33 -3.25 -8.13
N GLU A 12 -3.94 -3.56 -9.29
CA GLU A 12 -3.27 -3.52 -10.58
C GLU A 12 -2.79 -2.11 -10.92
N GLN A 13 -3.66 -1.10 -10.77
CA GLN A 13 -3.32 0.30 -11.00
C GLN A 13 -2.18 0.75 -10.07
N CYS A 14 -2.22 0.43 -8.78
CA CYS A 14 -1.11 0.72 -7.86
C CYS A 14 0.20 0.06 -8.34
N SER A 15 0.15 -1.20 -8.79
CA SER A 15 1.33 -1.90 -9.30
C SER A 15 1.92 -1.21 -10.53
N LEU A 16 1.07 -0.79 -11.47
CA LEU A 16 1.50 -0.04 -12.66
C LEU A 16 2.12 1.30 -12.27
N ILE A 17 1.48 2.05 -11.37
CA ILE A 17 1.99 3.36 -10.92
C ILE A 17 3.36 3.18 -10.26
N VAL A 18 3.54 2.21 -9.36
CA VAL A 18 4.85 1.95 -8.72
C VAL A 18 5.88 1.52 -9.74
N HIS A 19 5.54 0.64 -10.68
CA HIS A 19 6.48 0.16 -11.69
C HIS A 19 7.06 1.31 -12.54
N TYR A 20 6.20 2.26 -12.96
CA TYR A 20 6.62 3.37 -13.81
C TYR A 20 7.12 4.60 -13.07
N ASN A 21 6.64 4.87 -11.85
CA ASN A 21 6.94 6.10 -11.10
C ASN A 21 7.75 5.87 -9.83
N GLY A 22 8.13 4.63 -9.53
CA GLY A 22 8.92 4.23 -8.36
C GLY A 22 8.15 4.18 -7.03
N LYS A 23 7.02 4.90 -6.91
CA LYS A 23 6.17 4.89 -5.71
C LYS A 23 4.72 5.23 -6.03
N CYS A 24 3.81 4.84 -5.14
CA CYS A 24 2.42 5.28 -5.19
C CYS A 24 1.90 5.54 -3.76
N THR A 25 0.95 6.46 -3.63
CA THR A 25 0.18 6.62 -2.39
C THR A 25 -0.89 5.54 -2.34
N VAL A 26 -0.78 4.63 -1.37
CA VAL A 26 -1.67 3.46 -1.27
C VAL A 26 -2.98 3.80 -0.56
N LYS A 27 -2.90 4.46 0.61
CA LYS A 27 -4.08 4.81 1.43
C LYS A 27 -3.77 5.99 2.34
N THR A 28 -4.77 6.81 2.62
CA THR A 28 -4.70 7.92 3.57
C THR A 28 -5.71 7.70 4.68
N GLY A 29 -5.34 7.98 5.92
CA GLY A 29 -6.23 7.77 7.07
C GLY A 29 -5.54 7.98 8.41
N PRO A 30 -6.22 7.61 9.52
CA PRO A 30 -5.67 7.73 10.86
C PRO A 30 -4.38 6.92 11.03
N LEU A 31 -3.40 7.50 11.73
CA LEU A 31 -2.06 6.92 11.89
C LEU A 31 -2.09 5.49 12.44
N ASP A 32 -2.94 5.18 13.41
CA ASP A 32 -3.02 3.83 13.99
C ASP A 32 -3.44 2.76 12.99
N LYS A 33 -4.34 3.11 12.06
CA LYS A 33 -4.73 2.21 10.97
C LYS A 33 -3.60 2.05 9.97
N LEU A 34 -2.96 3.16 9.59
CA LEU A 34 -1.85 3.15 8.64
C LEU A 34 -0.65 2.37 9.17
N LYS A 35 -0.32 2.51 10.47
CA LYS A 35 0.75 1.74 11.13
C LYS A 35 0.54 0.24 11.00
N ARG A 36 -0.66 -0.24 11.33
CA ARG A 36 -1.00 -1.66 11.20
C ARG A 36 -0.85 -2.14 9.75
N GLN A 37 -1.35 -1.40 8.78
CA GLN A 37 -1.27 -1.77 7.37
C GLN A 37 0.17 -1.75 6.85
N CYS A 38 0.96 -0.73 7.21
CA CYS A 38 2.37 -0.61 6.85
C CYS A 38 3.18 -1.79 7.38
N SER A 39 3.01 -2.16 8.65
CA SER A 39 3.68 -3.34 9.22
C SER A 39 3.35 -4.62 8.46
N GLN A 40 2.08 -4.86 8.13
CA GLN A 40 1.67 -6.03 7.37
C GLN A 40 2.26 -6.07 5.94
N LEU A 41 2.45 -4.91 5.30
CA LEU A 41 3.11 -4.82 4.00
C LEU A 41 4.60 -5.16 4.12
N LEU A 42 5.28 -4.64 5.16
CA LEU A 42 6.68 -4.93 5.44
C LEU A 42 6.91 -6.42 5.75
N GLU A 43 6.04 -7.04 6.55
CA GLU A 43 6.07 -8.48 6.85
C GLU A 43 5.85 -9.35 5.61
N ALA A 44 5.09 -8.85 4.63
CA ALA A 44 4.92 -9.48 3.33
C ALA A 44 6.12 -9.25 2.37
N GLY A 45 7.18 -8.58 2.83
CA GLY A 45 8.40 -8.31 2.05
C GLY A 45 8.28 -7.13 1.09
N LEU A 46 7.28 -6.26 1.26
CA LEU A 46 7.10 -5.06 0.43
C LEU A 46 7.73 -3.83 1.10
N SER A 47 8.24 -2.90 0.30
CA SER A 47 8.69 -1.59 0.78
C SER A 47 7.48 -0.67 0.99
N ALA A 48 7.26 -0.19 2.22
CA ALA A 48 6.21 0.75 2.57
C ALA A 48 6.66 1.72 3.67
N GLU A 49 6.20 2.95 3.60
CA GLU A 49 6.47 4.00 4.60
C GLU A 49 5.22 4.85 4.84
N ILE A 50 5.16 5.49 6.01
CA ILE A 50 4.10 6.45 6.36
C ILE A 50 4.76 7.83 6.36
N VAL A 51 4.21 8.75 5.57
CA VAL A 51 4.69 10.14 5.38
C VAL A 51 3.69 11.16 5.92
#